data_AF-A0A1A8UPI8-F1
#
_entry.id   AF-A0A1A8UPI8-F1
#
_cell.length_a   1.000
_cell.length_b   1.000
_cell.length_c   1.000
_cell.angle_alpha   90.00
_cell.angle_beta   90.00
_cell.angle_gamma   90.00
#
_symmetry.space_group_name_H-M   'P 1'
#
loop_
_entity.id
_entity.type
_entity.pdbx_description
1 polymer ?
#
loop_
_entity_poly.entity_id
_entity_poly.type
_entity_poly.pdbx_seq_one_letter_code
_entity_poly.pdbx_strand_id
1 'polypeptide(L)'
;YRQRLISCSEVHVENDNYEYGHQSLSNCPGTPPESYMPCDLGPCSPPPEWRAGTWGPCSASCGDGVMERTVQCVGGESNRCSGDAMPSTTKVCSNPSCHLPSSCLDIQSTNGPIQDSEHFLSVQGKALKIYCAGMQTDTPQEYITLATGEKENFSEIFGFRLNDPTQCPANGSRREDCDCRRDYTAAGITTFSKVRIDLRRMHIISSDWTFASTREGKSVPFATAGDCYSLATCPQGQFRINLSGTGLKVAENA
;
A
#
# COMPACT_ATOMS: atom_id res chain seq x y z
N TYR A 1 -9.15 37.49 -53.94
CA TYR A 1 -9.77 38.78 -54.27
C TYR A 1 -11.05 38.51 -55.03
N ARG A 2 -12.06 39.37 -54.89
CA ARG A 2 -13.24 39.36 -55.77
C ARG A 2 -13.05 40.51 -56.76
N GLN A 3 -13.21 40.21 -58.03
CA GLN A 3 -13.09 41.20 -59.08
C GLN A 3 -14.48 41.41 -59.67
N ARG A 4 -14.93 42.67 -59.71
CA ARG A 4 -16.16 43.06 -60.38
C ARG A 4 -15.84 43.73 -61.70
N LEU A 5 -16.67 43.50 -62.69
CA LEU A 5 -16.60 44.25 -63.94
C LEU A 5 -17.17 45.65 -63.67
N ILE A 6 -16.46 46.68 -64.11
CA ILE A 6 -16.93 48.08 -64.04
C ILE A 6 -17.25 48.50 -65.46
N SER A 7 -18.46 49.03 -65.66
CA SER A 7 -18.90 49.65 -66.90
C SER A 7 -19.58 50.96 -66.55
N CYS A 8 -19.37 51.99 -67.37
CA CYS A 8 -20.24 53.17 -67.37
C CYS A 8 -21.16 53.11 -68.59
N SER A 9 -22.33 53.72 -68.48
CA SER A 9 -23.29 53.85 -69.57
C SER A 9 -23.93 55.23 -69.49
N GLU A 10 -24.13 55.87 -70.63
CA GLU A 10 -24.90 57.11 -70.70
C GLU A 10 -26.40 56.79 -70.49
N VAL A 11 -27.09 57.63 -69.73
CA VAL A 11 -28.53 57.48 -69.46
C VAL A 11 -29.25 58.68 -70.05
N HIS A 12 -30.10 58.44 -71.05
CA HIS A 12 -30.97 59.46 -71.64
C HIS A 12 -32.37 59.37 -71.02
N VAL A 13 -32.91 60.49 -70.55
CA VAL A 13 -34.08 60.56 -69.64
C VAL A 13 -35.44 60.32 -70.34
N GLU A 14 -35.48 59.98 -71.63
CA GLU A 14 -36.74 59.91 -72.39
C GLU A 14 -37.09 58.55 -73.01
N ASN A 15 -36.53 57.42 -72.54
CA ASN A 15 -37.04 56.11 -72.96
C ASN A 15 -36.81 55.00 -71.89
N ASP A 16 -37.90 54.36 -71.45
CA ASP A 16 -37.95 53.40 -70.33
C ASP A 16 -37.37 51.99 -70.61
N ASN A 17 -36.54 51.82 -71.63
CA ASN A 17 -35.91 50.53 -71.96
C ASN A 17 -34.39 50.67 -71.99
N TYR A 18 -33.75 50.37 -70.84
CA TYR A 18 -32.31 50.43 -70.66
C TYR A 18 -31.63 49.17 -71.21
N GLU A 19 -30.89 49.28 -72.32
CA GLU A 19 -30.00 48.23 -72.80
C GLU A 19 -28.54 48.60 -72.46
N TYR A 20 -27.93 47.83 -71.57
CA TYR A 20 -26.56 48.07 -71.09
C TYR A 20 -25.53 47.67 -72.16
N GLY A 21 -25.04 48.65 -72.93
CA GLY A 21 -23.91 48.47 -73.82
C GLY A 21 -22.57 48.53 -73.07
N HIS A 22 -21.67 47.57 -73.31
CA HIS A 22 -20.29 47.61 -72.80
C HIS A 22 -19.49 48.73 -73.48
N GLN A 23 -19.31 49.86 -72.81
CA GLN A 23 -18.40 50.92 -73.27
C GLN A 23 -17.01 50.78 -72.63
N SER A 24 -15.97 51.13 -73.38
CA SER A 24 -14.59 51.18 -72.87
C SER A 24 -14.46 52.25 -71.78
N LEU A 25 -13.83 51.89 -70.65
CA LEU A 25 -13.64 52.75 -69.47
C LEU A 25 -12.95 54.11 -69.77
N SER A 26 -12.29 54.21 -70.92
CA SER A 26 -11.53 55.38 -71.39
C SER A 26 -12.38 56.63 -71.63
N ASN A 27 -13.71 56.49 -71.79
CA ASN A 27 -14.60 57.60 -72.13
C ASN A 27 -15.51 58.04 -70.96
N CYS A 28 -15.38 57.43 -69.79
CA CYS A 28 -16.20 57.76 -68.62
C CYS A 28 -15.62 59.01 -67.91
N PRO A 29 -16.42 60.06 -67.64
CA PRO A 29 -15.96 61.17 -66.81
C PRO A 29 -15.83 60.74 -65.35
N GLY A 30 -14.64 60.92 -64.76
CA GLY A 30 -14.34 60.61 -63.36
C GLY A 30 -13.39 59.43 -63.17
N THR A 31 -12.89 59.25 -61.95
CA THR A 31 -12.06 58.09 -61.60
C THR A 31 -12.95 56.87 -61.39
N PRO A 32 -12.69 55.74 -62.07
CA PRO A 32 -13.47 54.53 -61.89
C PRO A 32 -13.31 54.01 -60.45
N PRO A 33 -14.36 53.41 -59.86
CA PRO A 33 -14.24 52.80 -58.54
C PRO A 33 -13.25 51.63 -58.57
N GLU A 34 -12.78 51.16 -57.42
CA GLU A 34 -11.91 49.99 -57.41
C GLU A 34 -12.64 48.74 -57.93
N SER A 35 -12.00 48.06 -58.87
CA SER A 35 -12.48 46.84 -59.52
C SER A 35 -12.13 45.58 -58.74
N TYR A 36 -11.20 45.69 -57.79
CA TYR A 36 -10.76 44.62 -56.93
C TYR A 36 -11.17 44.90 -55.49
N MET A 37 -11.62 43.86 -54.80
CA MET A 37 -11.78 43.87 -53.35
C MET A 37 -11.01 42.68 -52.78
N PRO A 38 -10.18 42.85 -51.74
CA PRO A 38 -9.53 41.73 -51.08
C PRO A 38 -10.58 40.72 -50.62
N CYS A 39 -10.31 39.42 -50.80
CA CYS A 39 -11.17 38.40 -50.21
C CYS A 39 -10.85 38.35 -48.73
N ASP A 40 -11.80 38.69 -47.88
CA ASP A 40 -11.70 38.33 -46.47
C ASP A 40 -12.04 36.85 -46.33
N LEU A 41 -11.01 36.03 -46.09
CA LEU A 41 -11.14 34.60 -45.84
C LEU A 41 -11.39 34.32 -44.35
N GLY A 42 -11.50 35.36 -43.52
CA GLY A 42 -11.47 35.24 -42.08
C GLY A 42 -10.11 34.79 -41.55
N PRO A 43 -9.95 34.75 -40.21
CA PRO A 43 -8.74 34.22 -39.59
C PRO A 43 -8.58 32.73 -39.91
N CYS A 44 -7.34 32.30 -40.21
CA CYS A 44 -7.04 30.89 -40.36
C CYS A 44 -7.38 30.13 -39.06
N SER A 45 -7.92 28.92 -39.18
CA SER A 45 -8.03 28.03 -38.02
C SER A 45 -6.64 27.84 -37.41
N PRO A 46 -6.52 27.91 -36.07
CA PRO A 46 -5.24 27.70 -35.40
C PRO A 46 -4.69 26.31 -35.75
N PRO A 47 -3.36 26.16 -35.83
CA PRO A 47 -2.75 24.87 -36.09
C PRO A 47 -3.11 23.87 -34.97
N PRO A 48 -3.19 22.57 -35.29
CA PRO A 48 -3.45 21.55 -34.29
C PRO A 48 -2.32 21.52 -33.26
N GLU A 49 -2.68 21.50 -31.99
CA GLU A 49 -1.73 21.53 -30.87
C GLU A 49 -2.02 20.42 -29.86
N TRP A 50 -0.97 19.94 -29.20
CA TRP A 50 -1.13 19.01 -28.07
C TRP A 50 -1.57 19.76 -26.83
N ARG A 51 -2.66 19.30 -26.22
CA ARG A 51 -3.13 19.76 -24.92
C ARG A 51 -3.01 18.65 -23.89
N ALA A 52 -2.21 18.91 -22.86
CA ALA A 52 -2.09 18.01 -21.72
C ALA A 52 -3.07 18.42 -20.62
N GLY A 53 -3.83 17.45 -20.10
CA GLY A 53 -4.70 17.61 -18.94
C GLY A 53 -3.91 17.67 -17.62
N THR A 54 -4.64 17.80 -16.52
CA THR A 54 -4.07 17.71 -15.18
C THR A 54 -3.57 16.30 -14.90
N TRP A 55 -2.52 16.19 -14.09
CA TRP A 55 -2.10 14.89 -13.56
C TRP A 55 -3.20 14.30 -12.66
N GLY A 56 -3.46 13.02 -12.86
CA GLY A 56 -4.25 12.21 -11.94
C GLY A 56 -3.49 11.95 -10.63
N PRO A 57 -4.13 11.25 -9.68
CA PRO A 57 -3.49 10.86 -8.43
C PRO A 57 -2.29 9.94 -8.67
N CYS A 58 -1.33 9.93 -7.74
CA CYS A 58 -0.22 8.99 -7.75
C CYS A 58 -0.76 7.56 -7.58
N SER A 59 -0.26 6.60 -8.37
CA SER A 59 -0.64 5.19 -8.25
C SER A 59 -0.28 4.57 -6.89
N ALA A 60 0.71 5.15 -6.20
CA ALA A 60 1.12 4.76 -4.86
C ALA A 60 0.63 5.78 -3.83
N SER A 61 0.03 5.31 -2.74
CA SER A 61 -0.39 6.15 -1.61
C SER A 61 0.79 6.63 -0.76
N CYS A 62 1.94 5.96 -0.83
CA CYS A 62 3.20 6.37 -0.23
C CYS A 62 4.37 5.79 -1.04
N GLY A 63 5.58 6.36 -0.96
CA GLY A 63 6.74 5.90 -1.72
C GLY A 63 6.69 6.32 -3.19
N ASP A 64 7.41 5.60 -4.06
CA ASP A 64 7.47 5.89 -5.49
C ASP A 64 6.29 5.26 -6.24
N GLY A 65 5.66 6.06 -7.10
CA GLY A 65 4.56 5.65 -7.96
C GLY A 65 4.56 6.40 -9.29
N VAL A 66 3.47 6.27 -10.03
CA VAL A 66 3.28 6.90 -11.34
C VAL A 66 1.96 7.66 -11.34
N MET A 67 1.98 8.90 -11.81
CA MET A 67 0.78 9.65 -12.14
C MET A 67 0.59 9.66 -13.65
N GLU A 68 -0.66 9.56 -14.08
CA GLU A 68 -1.07 9.61 -15.49
C GLU A 68 -1.83 10.88 -15.79
N ARG A 69 -1.75 11.39 -17.01
CA ARG A 69 -2.59 12.48 -17.50
C ARG A 69 -3.08 12.20 -18.91
N THR A 70 -4.26 12.72 -19.23
CA THR A 70 -4.79 12.68 -20.59
C THR A 70 -4.07 13.69 -21.47
N VAL A 71 -3.70 13.29 -22.69
CA VAL A 71 -3.10 14.15 -23.71
C VAL A 71 -3.96 14.06 -24.97
N GLN A 72 -4.40 15.20 -25.49
CA GLN A 72 -5.33 15.26 -26.63
C GLN A 72 -4.82 16.27 -27.67
N CYS A 73 -5.01 15.94 -28.95
CA CYS A 73 -4.79 16.86 -30.05
C CYS A 73 -6.04 17.73 -30.21
N VAL A 74 -5.89 19.06 -30.10
CA VAL A 74 -6.99 20.03 -30.30
C VAL A 74 -6.74 20.80 -31.60
N GLY A 75 -7.81 21.12 -32.35
CA GLY A 75 -7.70 21.82 -33.64
C GLY A 75 -7.69 20.91 -34.89
N GLY A 76 -7.98 19.60 -34.75
CA GLY A 76 -8.11 18.66 -35.86
C GLY A 76 -8.20 17.20 -35.40
N GLU A 77 -8.14 16.25 -36.34
CA GLU A 77 -7.99 14.83 -36.03
C GLU A 77 -6.63 14.54 -35.38
N SER A 78 -6.54 13.48 -34.54
CA SER A 78 -5.32 13.08 -33.81
C SER A 78 -4.08 12.90 -34.70
N ASN A 79 -4.26 12.59 -35.98
CA ASN A 79 -3.18 12.39 -36.95
C ASN A 79 -2.47 13.68 -37.39
N ARG A 80 -3.00 14.87 -37.03
CA ARG A 80 -2.43 16.16 -37.44
C ARG A 80 -1.45 16.74 -36.42
N CYS A 81 -1.42 16.25 -35.19
CA CYS A 81 -0.42 16.62 -34.21
C CYS A 81 0.84 15.75 -34.35
N SER A 82 2.03 16.35 -34.42
CA SER A 82 3.29 15.61 -34.52
C SER A 82 3.54 14.74 -33.30
N GLY A 83 3.83 13.45 -33.50
CA GLY A 83 4.13 12.51 -32.40
C GLY A 83 5.34 12.93 -31.56
N ASP A 84 6.36 13.52 -32.18
CA ASP A 84 7.57 14.00 -31.49
C ASP A 84 7.31 15.16 -30.52
N ALA A 85 6.23 15.91 -30.74
CA ALA A 85 5.81 17.00 -29.87
C ALA A 85 4.82 16.55 -28.78
N MET A 86 4.48 15.25 -28.72
CA MET A 86 3.52 14.72 -27.76
C MET A 86 4.07 14.83 -26.32
N PRO A 87 3.36 15.53 -25.41
CA PRO A 87 3.75 15.57 -24.00
C PRO A 87 3.66 14.18 -23.36
N SER A 88 4.54 13.91 -22.39
CA SER A 88 4.52 12.64 -21.64
C SER A 88 3.16 12.38 -20.98
N THR A 89 2.63 11.17 -21.12
CA THR A 89 1.37 10.74 -20.48
C THR A 89 1.56 10.26 -19.05
N THR A 90 2.81 9.94 -18.66
CA THR A 90 3.17 9.45 -17.33
C THR A 90 4.28 10.30 -16.72
N LYS A 91 4.30 10.39 -15.39
CA LYS A 91 5.39 11.00 -14.62
C LYS A 91 5.56 10.28 -13.30
N VAL A 92 6.80 10.11 -12.86
CA VAL A 92 7.12 9.56 -11.53
C VAL A 92 6.68 10.55 -10.45
N CYS A 93 6.00 10.02 -9.43
CA CYS A 93 5.67 10.72 -8.20
C CYS A 93 6.35 10.01 -7.04
N SER A 94 6.98 10.79 -6.14
CA SER A 94 7.54 10.28 -4.89
C SER A 94 6.77 10.92 -3.76
N ASN A 95 6.03 10.11 -3.01
CA ASN A 95 5.35 10.55 -1.79
C ASN A 95 6.26 10.22 -0.58
N PRO A 96 6.92 11.23 0.02
CA PRO A 96 8.06 11.04 0.93
C PRO A 96 7.73 10.31 2.24
N SER A 97 6.46 10.09 2.57
CA SER A 97 6.05 9.54 3.85
C SER A 97 5.28 8.23 3.69
N CYS A 98 5.99 7.12 3.48
CA CYS A 98 5.56 5.82 4.00
C CYS A 98 5.97 5.74 5.48
N HIS A 99 5.47 6.64 6.34
CA HIS A 99 5.68 6.46 7.77
C HIS A 99 4.75 5.34 8.22
N LEU A 100 5.27 4.11 8.18
CA LEU A 100 4.61 2.98 8.84
C LEU A 100 4.46 3.33 10.33
N PRO A 101 3.30 3.06 10.93
CA PRO A 101 3.07 3.28 12.35
C PRO A 101 4.09 2.48 13.17
N SER A 102 4.52 3.01 14.31
CA SER A 102 5.53 2.35 15.15
C SER A 102 4.92 1.46 16.24
N SER A 103 3.62 1.63 16.51
CA SER A 103 2.87 0.88 17.52
C SER A 103 1.41 0.69 17.10
N CYS A 104 0.71 -0.23 17.78
CA CYS A 104 -0.74 -0.38 17.60
C CYS A 104 -1.51 0.87 18.07
N LEU A 105 -0.98 1.58 19.06
CA LEU A 105 -1.54 2.85 19.54
C LEU A 105 -1.47 3.95 18.47
N ASP A 106 -0.42 4.00 17.64
CA ASP A 106 -0.33 4.95 16.52
C ASP A 106 -1.42 4.70 15.48
N ILE A 107 -1.69 3.42 15.20
CA ILE A 107 -2.76 3.01 14.28
C ILE A 107 -4.12 3.45 14.81
N GLN A 108 -4.38 3.17 16.09
CA GLN A 108 -5.61 3.54 16.75
C GLN A 108 -5.79 5.07 16.80
N SER A 109 -4.73 5.82 17.09
CA SER A 109 -4.77 7.28 17.13
C SER A 109 -5.10 7.91 15.78
N THR A 110 -4.71 7.25 14.69
CA THR A 110 -4.95 7.74 13.33
C THR A 110 -6.34 7.38 12.81
N ASN A 111 -6.86 6.19 13.16
CA ASN A 111 -8.09 5.64 12.57
C ASN A 111 -9.27 5.57 13.55
N GLY A 112 -9.05 5.89 14.83
CA GLY A 112 -9.98 5.61 15.91
C GLY A 112 -9.98 4.13 16.35
N PRO A 113 -10.93 3.73 17.20
CA PRO A 113 -11.10 2.34 17.62
C PRO A 113 -11.41 1.44 16.42
N ILE A 114 -10.53 0.47 16.15
CA ILE A 114 -10.70 -0.52 15.08
C ILE A 114 -10.73 -1.94 15.66
N GLN A 115 -11.02 -2.93 14.81
CA GLN A 115 -11.01 -4.34 15.22
C GLN A 115 -9.58 -4.88 15.30
N ASP A 116 -9.38 -5.87 16.17
CA ASP A 116 -8.10 -6.56 16.34
C ASP A 116 -7.68 -7.25 15.03
N SER A 117 -6.51 -6.89 14.50
CA SER A 117 -6.02 -7.42 13.24
C SER A 117 -4.51 -7.31 13.08
N GLU A 118 -3.99 -7.91 12.01
CA GLU A 118 -2.57 -7.85 11.65
C GLU A 118 -2.26 -6.52 10.93
N HIS A 119 -1.22 -5.83 11.39
CA HIS A 119 -0.74 -4.60 10.79
C HIS A 119 0.78 -4.63 10.57
N PHE A 120 1.26 -3.88 9.58
CA PHE A 120 2.69 -3.67 9.40
C PHE A 120 3.15 -2.47 10.23
N LEU A 121 4.07 -2.71 11.16
CA LEU A 121 4.67 -1.69 12.00
C LEU A 121 6.13 -1.45 11.58
N SER A 122 6.60 -0.21 11.75
CA SER A 122 8.01 0.13 11.62
C SER A 122 8.74 -0.20 12.93
N VAL A 123 9.61 -1.20 12.89
CA VAL A 123 10.42 -1.64 14.03
C VAL A 123 11.89 -1.61 13.62
N GLN A 124 12.67 -0.74 14.26
CA GLN A 124 14.09 -0.54 13.94
C GLN A 124 14.36 -0.30 12.43
N GLY A 125 13.46 0.46 11.77
CA GLY A 125 13.56 0.77 10.34
C GLY A 125 13.12 -0.35 9.39
N LYS A 126 12.58 -1.46 9.91
CA LYS A 126 12.03 -2.57 9.11
C LYS A 126 10.53 -2.69 9.28
N ALA A 127 9.84 -3.13 8.24
CA ALA A 127 8.43 -3.46 8.30
C ALA A 127 8.25 -4.85 8.92
N LEU A 128 7.58 -4.91 10.08
CA LEU A 128 7.27 -6.15 10.78
C LEU A 128 5.76 -6.32 10.88
N LYS A 129 5.27 -7.53 10.59
CA LYS A 129 3.84 -7.84 10.72
C LYS A 129 3.52 -8.20 12.17
N ILE A 130 2.65 -7.42 12.80
CA ILE A 130 2.29 -7.51 14.22
C ILE A 130 0.78 -7.58 14.35
N TYR A 131 0.31 -8.47 15.20
CA TYR A 131 -1.09 -8.55 15.58
C TYR A 131 -1.36 -7.55 16.68
N CYS A 132 -2.28 -6.62 16.42
CA CYS A 132 -2.75 -5.66 17.39
C CYS A 132 -4.01 -6.20 18.07
N ALA A 133 -3.96 -6.37 19.38
CA ALA A 133 -5.09 -6.83 20.20
C ALA A 133 -5.58 -5.73 21.13
N GLY A 134 -6.89 -5.71 21.43
CA GLY A 134 -7.49 -4.66 22.24
C GLY A 134 -7.55 -3.31 21.53
N MET A 135 -7.70 -3.28 20.20
CA MET A 135 -7.77 -2.06 19.38
C MET A 135 -9.02 -1.20 19.62
N GLN A 136 -9.97 -1.72 20.41
CA GLN A 136 -11.13 -1.01 20.95
C GLN A 136 -10.90 -0.43 22.35
N THR A 137 -9.75 -0.72 22.98
CA THR A 137 -9.40 -0.26 24.33
C THR A 137 -8.39 0.87 24.28
N ASP A 138 -8.23 1.65 25.36
CA ASP A 138 -7.26 2.76 25.40
C ASP A 138 -5.80 2.30 25.38
N THR A 139 -5.53 1.00 25.56
CA THR A 139 -4.20 0.42 25.63
C THR A 139 -4.10 -0.84 24.74
N PRO A 140 -4.07 -0.68 23.41
CA PRO A 140 -3.84 -1.81 22.51
C PRO A 140 -2.46 -2.42 22.76
N GLN A 141 -2.33 -3.71 22.44
CA GLN A 141 -1.13 -4.50 22.73
C GLN A 141 -0.64 -5.25 21.50
N GLU A 142 0.68 -5.38 21.39
CA GLU A 142 1.39 -6.00 20.27
C GLU A 142 1.70 -7.48 20.51
N TYR A 143 1.39 -8.31 19.52
CA TYR A 143 1.64 -9.74 19.54
C TYR A 143 2.29 -10.22 18.25
N ILE A 144 3.16 -11.23 18.36
CA ILE A 144 3.70 -11.98 17.23
C ILE A 144 2.79 -13.18 16.99
N THR A 145 2.26 -13.31 15.77
CA THR A 145 1.51 -14.49 15.37
C THR A 145 2.44 -15.64 15.00
N LEU A 146 2.23 -16.80 15.63
CA LEU A 146 3.06 -17.98 15.47
C LEU A 146 2.50 -18.87 14.34
N ALA A 147 2.95 -18.60 13.11
CA ALA A 147 2.39 -19.21 11.89
C ALA A 147 2.49 -20.75 11.82
N THR A 148 3.49 -21.34 12.49
CA THR A 148 3.67 -22.81 12.53
C THR A 148 2.69 -23.51 13.48
N GLY A 149 1.93 -22.74 14.26
CA GLY A 149 0.87 -23.23 15.13
C GLY A 149 1.35 -23.79 16.47
N GLU A 150 0.37 -24.21 17.26
CA GLU A 150 0.50 -24.63 18.65
C GLU A 150 1.39 -25.86 18.88
N LYS A 151 1.49 -26.77 17.88
CA LYS A 151 2.31 -27.99 17.99
C LYS A 151 3.81 -27.69 17.99
N GLU A 152 4.20 -26.57 17.40
CA GLU A 152 5.59 -26.13 17.27
C GLU A 152 5.94 -25.02 18.26
N ASN A 153 4.96 -24.56 19.05
CA ASN A 153 5.10 -23.47 20.00
C ASN A 153 4.37 -23.82 21.31
N PHE A 154 5.10 -24.46 22.21
CA PHE A 154 4.57 -24.92 23.49
C PHE A 154 5.61 -24.84 24.60
N SER A 155 5.14 -24.87 25.84
CA SER A 155 5.96 -24.89 27.04
C SER A 155 5.35 -25.88 28.03
N GLU A 156 6.20 -26.74 28.58
CA GLU A 156 5.80 -27.81 29.50
C GLU A 156 6.66 -27.79 30.75
N ILE A 157 5.98 -27.81 31.89
CA ILE A 157 6.54 -28.21 33.16
C ILE A 157 6.05 -29.62 33.47
N PHE A 158 6.95 -30.59 33.46
CA PHE A 158 6.59 -31.99 33.68
C PHE A 158 6.27 -32.24 35.16
N GLY A 159 5.11 -32.88 35.41
CA GLY A 159 4.55 -32.97 36.76
C GLY A 159 4.83 -34.26 37.52
N PHE A 160 5.46 -35.24 36.88
CA PHE A 160 5.85 -36.47 37.56
C PHE A 160 7.20 -36.29 38.22
N ARG A 161 7.36 -36.85 39.41
CA ARG A 161 8.61 -36.88 40.17
C ARG A 161 8.95 -38.33 40.48
N LEU A 162 10.18 -38.74 40.24
CA LEU A 162 10.65 -40.06 40.66
C LEU A 162 10.53 -40.22 42.17
N ASN A 163 10.08 -41.39 42.60
CA ASN A 163 10.15 -41.78 44.01
C ASN A 163 11.61 -42.01 44.43
N ASP A 164 12.43 -42.61 43.56
CA ASP A 164 13.88 -42.75 43.69
C ASP A 164 14.61 -41.88 42.65
N PRO A 165 15.23 -40.75 43.06
CA PRO A 165 15.95 -39.86 42.15
C PRO A 165 17.10 -40.53 41.38
N THR A 166 17.62 -41.67 41.84
CA THR A 166 18.76 -42.35 41.20
C THR A 166 18.38 -43.19 39.98
N GLN A 167 17.08 -43.48 39.77
CA GLN A 167 16.59 -44.32 38.67
C GLN A 167 16.26 -43.54 37.39
N CYS A 168 16.95 -42.43 37.15
CA CYS A 168 16.71 -41.65 35.95
C CYS A 168 16.92 -42.47 34.67
N PRO A 169 15.96 -42.46 33.73
CA PRO A 169 16.06 -43.25 32.51
C PRO A 169 17.28 -42.80 31.68
N ALA A 170 18.08 -43.78 31.25
CA ALA A 170 19.24 -43.53 30.39
C ALA A 170 18.77 -42.88 29.06
N ASN A 171 19.54 -41.90 28.58
CA ASN A 171 19.29 -41.12 27.35
C ASN A 171 18.13 -40.10 27.38
N GLY A 172 17.62 -39.71 28.55
CA GLY A 172 16.61 -38.65 28.64
C GLY A 172 15.26 -39.04 28.04
N SER A 173 14.99 -40.34 27.85
CA SER A 173 13.69 -40.83 27.40
C SER A 173 12.65 -40.66 28.50
N ARG A 174 11.56 -39.98 28.18
CA ARG A 174 10.39 -39.82 29.05
C ARG A 174 9.73 -41.17 29.26
N ARG A 175 9.69 -41.62 30.52
CA ARG A 175 9.01 -42.86 30.91
C ARG A 175 7.82 -42.54 31.80
N GLU A 176 6.63 -42.82 31.27
CA GLU A 176 5.38 -42.78 32.04
C GLU A 176 5.15 -44.08 32.83
N ASP A 177 5.97 -45.11 32.57
CA ASP A 177 5.99 -46.43 33.22
C ASP A 177 6.89 -46.48 34.47
N CYS A 178 7.54 -45.36 34.84
CA CYS A 178 8.34 -45.25 36.06
C CYS A 178 7.47 -45.16 37.32
N ASP A 179 7.98 -45.64 38.45
CA ASP A 179 7.38 -45.41 39.76
C ASP A 179 7.55 -43.93 40.19
N CYS A 180 6.53 -43.14 39.84
CA CYS A 180 6.52 -41.70 39.98
C CYS A 180 5.31 -41.23 40.77
N ARG A 181 5.51 -40.17 41.57
CA ARG A 181 4.42 -39.40 42.17
C ARG A 181 4.10 -38.17 41.32
N ARG A 182 2.87 -37.69 41.41
CA ARG A 182 2.36 -36.53 40.68
C ARG A 182 1.86 -35.47 41.66
N ASP A 183 2.78 -34.89 42.41
CA ASP A 183 2.51 -33.91 43.48
C ASP A 183 2.93 -32.47 43.12
N TYR A 184 3.46 -32.24 41.91
CA TYR A 184 3.93 -30.93 41.52
C TYR A 184 2.83 -30.03 40.94
N THR A 185 2.41 -29.05 41.73
CA THR A 185 1.27 -28.18 41.42
C THR A 185 1.54 -27.13 40.35
N ALA A 186 2.81 -26.84 40.06
CA ALA A 186 3.20 -25.91 38.98
C ALA A 186 3.29 -26.60 37.61
N ALA A 187 3.10 -27.92 37.55
CA ALA A 187 3.11 -28.67 36.31
C ALA A 187 2.00 -28.24 35.36
N GLY A 188 2.27 -28.29 34.07
CA GLY A 188 1.28 -28.01 33.04
C GLY A 188 1.87 -27.94 31.64
N ILE A 189 0.97 -27.88 30.67
CA ILE A 189 1.31 -27.81 29.24
C ILE A 189 0.51 -26.67 28.63
N THR A 190 1.21 -25.67 28.11
CA THR A 190 0.62 -24.50 27.47
C THR A 190 1.10 -24.39 26.03
N THR A 191 0.16 -24.25 25.10
CA THR A 191 0.41 -23.99 23.68
C THR A 191 0.11 -22.53 23.35
N PHE A 192 0.78 -21.98 22.33
CA PHE A 192 0.68 -20.56 21.99
C PHE A 192 0.36 -20.37 20.51
N SER A 193 -0.68 -19.58 20.24
CA SER A 193 -1.00 -19.13 18.87
C SER A 193 -0.41 -17.76 18.56
N LYS A 194 -0.25 -16.92 19.59
CA LYS A 194 0.47 -15.65 19.54
C LYS A 194 1.21 -15.41 20.85
N VAL A 195 2.28 -14.63 20.80
CA VAL A 195 3.08 -14.25 21.97
C VAL A 195 3.25 -12.74 22.04
N ARG A 196 3.12 -12.17 23.23
CA ARG A 196 3.21 -10.73 23.41
C ARG A 196 4.65 -10.24 23.28
N ILE A 197 4.87 -9.09 22.66
CA ILE A 197 6.19 -8.50 22.48
C ILE A 197 6.22 -7.04 22.89
N ASP A 198 7.29 -6.64 23.58
CA ASP A 198 7.70 -5.25 23.72
C ASP A 198 8.58 -4.88 22.51
N LEU A 199 8.02 -4.15 21.54
CA LEU A 199 8.72 -3.75 20.31
C LEU A 199 9.84 -2.72 20.57
N ARG A 200 9.80 -2.00 21.70
CA ARG A 200 10.85 -1.04 22.05
C ARG A 200 12.07 -1.76 22.59
N ARG A 201 11.86 -2.75 23.47
CA ARG A 201 12.94 -3.57 24.06
C ARG A 201 13.32 -4.78 23.21
N MET A 202 12.53 -5.09 22.18
CA MET A 202 12.65 -6.31 21.39
C MET A 202 12.66 -7.58 22.26
N HIS A 203 11.70 -7.66 23.19
CA HIS A 203 11.63 -8.72 24.20
C HIS A 203 10.24 -9.35 24.24
N ILE A 204 10.17 -10.69 24.29
CA ILE A 204 8.91 -11.42 24.41
C ILE A 204 8.44 -11.42 25.87
N ILE A 205 7.20 -11.02 26.12
CA ILE A 205 6.58 -11.08 27.45
C ILE A 205 6.03 -12.50 27.63
N SER A 206 6.84 -13.38 28.21
CA SER A 206 6.55 -14.83 28.31
C SER A 206 5.40 -15.18 29.26
N SER A 207 5.05 -14.27 30.17
CA SER A 207 3.98 -14.44 31.15
C SER A 207 2.62 -13.89 30.68
N ASP A 208 2.47 -13.62 29.38
CA ASP A 208 1.17 -13.24 28.81
C ASP A 208 0.51 -14.46 28.17
N TRP A 209 -0.70 -14.79 28.64
CA TRP A 209 -1.45 -15.98 28.22
C TRP A 209 -2.68 -15.65 27.37
N THR A 210 -2.84 -14.41 26.91
CA THR A 210 -4.05 -13.94 26.19
C THR A 210 -4.38 -14.80 24.96
N PHE A 211 -3.36 -15.28 24.24
CA PHE A 211 -3.49 -16.14 23.06
C PHE A 211 -2.89 -17.54 23.26
N ALA A 212 -2.87 -17.98 24.51
CA ALA A 212 -2.37 -19.29 24.92
C ALA A 212 -3.51 -20.23 25.32
N SER A 213 -3.28 -21.53 25.20
CA SER A 213 -4.21 -22.58 25.63
C SER A 213 -3.49 -23.59 26.51
N THR A 214 -3.97 -23.76 27.75
CA THR A 214 -3.41 -24.72 28.70
C THR A 214 -4.25 -25.98 28.68
N ARG A 215 -3.68 -27.09 28.20
CA ARG A 215 -4.39 -28.36 28.05
C ARG A 215 -4.47 -29.15 29.35
N GLU A 216 -3.45 -29.00 30.20
CA GLU A 216 -3.31 -29.71 31.45
C GLU A 216 -2.56 -28.85 32.47
N GLY A 217 -2.96 -28.89 33.73
CA GLY A 217 -2.24 -28.26 34.83
C GLY A 217 -2.31 -26.73 34.85
N LYS A 218 -1.21 -26.09 35.25
CA LYS A 218 -1.05 -24.63 35.31
C LYS A 218 -0.50 -24.06 34.01
N SER A 219 -0.84 -22.80 33.74
CA SER A 219 -0.26 -22.09 32.60
C SER A 219 1.25 -21.93 32.78
N VAL A 220 2.00 -22.43 31.81
CA VAL A 220 3.47 -22.36 31.77
C VAL A 220 3.86 -21.14 30.92
N PRO A 221 4.82 -20.30 31.36
CA PRO A 221 5.30 -19.18 30.55
C PRO A 221 5.92 -19.64 29.22
N PHE A 222 5.77 -18.82 28.18
CA PHE A 222 6.34 -19.12 26.86
C PHE A 222 7.86 -19.30 26.92
N ALA A 223 8.39 -20.22 26.11
CA ALA A 223 9.82 -20.51 26.02
C ALA A 223 10.44 -20.99 27.35
N THR A 224 9.63 -21.56 28.25
CA THR A 224 10.12 -22.14 29.49
C THR A 224 9.82 -23.63 29.57
N ALA A 225 10.70 -24.35 30.25
CA ALA A 225 10.48 -25.74 30.61
C ALA A 225 11.01 -25.99 32.01
N GLY A 226 10.48 -27.03 32.63
CA GLY A 226 10.98 -27.49 33.91
C GLY A 226 10.37 -28.82 34.30
N ASP A 227 10.78 -29.32 35.44
CA ASP A 227 10.25 -30.51 36.04
C ASP A 227 10.45 -30.46 37.55
N CYS A 228 9.95 -31.47 38.25
CA CYS A 228 10.06 -31.60 39.71
C CYS A 228 11.06 -32.65 40.16
N TYR A 229 12.04 -33.02 39.32
CA TYR A 229 13.04 -34.01 39.67
C TYR A 229 14.11 -33.43 40.59
N SER A 230 14.70 -34.29 41.44
CA SER A 230 15.71 -33.87 42.44
C SER A 230 17.15 -33.91 41.92
N LEU A 231 17.38 -34.40 40.69
CA LEU A 231 18.71 -34.44 40.05
C LEU A 231 18.71 -33.62 38.76
N ALA A 232 19.66 -32.70 38.63
CA ALA A 232 19.79 -31.82 37.46
C ALA A 232 20.09 -32.56 36.15
N THR A 233 20.65 -33.77 36.21
CA THR A 233 20.95 -34.61 35.04
C THR A 233 19.75 -35.38 34.50
N CYS A 234 18.55 -35.09 34.99
CA CYS A 234 17.32 -35.79 34.67
C CYS A 234 16.20 -34.86 34.22
N PRO A 235 16.46 -33.92 33.28
CA PRO A 235 15.44 -33.00 32.83
C PRO A 235 14.33 -33.76 32.11
N GLN A 236 13.07 -33.42 32.38
CA GLN A 236 11.90 -34.02 31.75
C GLN A 236 10.93 -32.97 31.17
N GLY A 237 11.09 -31.70 31.53
CA GLY A 237 10.39 -30.59 30.90
C GLY A 237 10.87 -30.35 29.47
N GLN A 238 10.00 -29.75 28.65
CA GLN A 238 10.34 -29.40 27.27
C GLN A 238 9.59 -28.15 26.82
N PHE A 239 10.16 -27.49 25.82
CA PHE A 239 9.50 -26.40 25.13
C PHE A 239 9.93 -26.39 23.66
N ARG A 240 9.13 -25.77 22.81
CA ARG A 240 9.49 -25.47 21.42
C ARG A 240 9.16 -24.03 21.09
N ILE A 241 10.06 -23.42 20.32
CA ILE A 241 9.92 -22.07 19.78
C ILE A 241 10.12 -22.18 18.28
N ASN A 242 9.12 -21.79 17.51
CA ASN A 242 9.20 -21.73 16.06
C ASN A 242 8.64 -20.39 15.58
N LEU A 243 9.57 -19.48 15.28
CA LEU A 243 9.30 -18.12 14.78
C LEU A 243 9.35 -18.05 13.25
N SER A 244 9.34 -19.19 12.55
CA SER A 244 9.43 -19.21 11.09
C SER A 244 8.28 -18.42 10.47
N GLY A 245 8.60 -17.59 9.47
CA GLY A 245 7.62 -16.72 8.79
C GLY A 245 7.29 -15.40 9.51
N THR A 246 7.80 -15.17 10.71
CA THR A 246 7.58 -13.91 11.45
C THR A 246 8.58 -12.80 11.09
N GLY A 247 9.69 -13.14 10.44
CA GLY A 247 10.80 -12.21 10.20
C GLY A 247 11.68 -11.97 11.43
N LEU A 248 11.41 -12.66 12.55
CA LEU A 248 12.17 -12.58 13.79
C LEU A 248 12.98 -13.85 14.03
N LYS A 249 14.08 -13.70 14.76
CA LYS A 249 14.89 -14.81 15.29
C LYS A 249 15.28 -14.50 16.74
N VAL A 250 15.50 -15.56 17.52
CA VAL A 250 16.02 -15.41 18.88
C VAL A 250 17.46 -14.90 18.81
N ALA A 251 17.81 -13.94 19.67
CA ALA A 251 19.17 -13.45 19.77
C ALA A 251 20.07 -14.52 20.40
N GLU A 252 21.32 -14.63 19.92
CA GLU A 252 22.25 -15.67 20.39
C GLU A 252 22.84 -15.36 21.78
N ASN A 253 22.80 -14.11 22.23
CA ASN A 253 23.26 -13.68 23.56
C ASN A 253 22.25 -12.68 24.15
N ALA A 254 21.93 -12.87 25.43
CA ALA A 254 21.14 -11.97 26.27
C ALA A 254 22.05 -11.21 27.23
#